data_AF-A0A1I6HGM0-F1
#
_entry.id   AF-A0A1I6HGM0-F1
#
_cell.length_a   1.000
_cell.length_b   1.000
_cell.length_c   1.000
_cell.angle_alpha   90.00
_cell.angle_beta   90.00
_cell.angle_gamma   90.00
#
_symmetry.space_group_name_H-M   'P 1'
#
loop_
_entity.id
_entity.type
_entity.pdbx_description
1 polymer ?
#
loop_
_entity_poly.entity_id
_entity_poly.type
_entity_poly.pdbx_seq_one_letter_code
_entity_poly.pdbx_strand_id
1 'polypeptide(L)'
;MSDSEGASGDSVADLSSFDFSGLETRSGNLRASKLPHAHDPEGLQWELVGNETSEGESLALDVESRGRLVGRNWDELELNFEVTVTDDLYDTVVPSDEDGSHAILGIVYFCRSTILRDVSETVTVDGADTYELSVTLQKEDLRDSVVLNPALARSDSTGTDENYATNEGHRMAEGDLWTIELDHVGSLGSLLQPREKKFSEDDDFPDEDHLVFVDFERNPPRIFVNSDHERIVACLNSDSNQGWEASAREVLYNHIESQIWPQLILEAAAGISDDGDVPEEEWKRAVIEKFREPLYGEEIDYEDAVTNLREDTSSPERVRRLIQDIDDAVQTKTNPPSDAMSLLNLIDRR
;
A
#
# COMPACT_ATOMS: atom_id res chain seq x y z
N MET A 1 -49.99 31.72 -12.17
CA MET A 1 -50.22 30.42 -11.51
C MET A 1 -49.78 29.33 -12.46
N SER A 2 -48.47 29.11 -12.47
CA SER A 2 -47.79 27.99 -13.11
C SER A 2 -46.49 27.92 -12.33
N ASP A 3 -46.55 27.27 -11.18
CA ASP A 3 -45.39 27.08 -10.31
C ASP A 3 -44.46 26.09 -11.00
N SER A 4 -43.19 26.47 -11.14
CA SER A 4 -42.11 25.57 -11.48
C SER A 4 -41.26 25.39 -10.24
N GLU A 5 -41.55 24.35 -9.47
CA GLU A 5 -40.62 23.83 -8.46
C GLU A 5 -39.41 23.27 -9.22
N GLY A 6 -38.33 24.06 -9.25
CA GLY A 6 -37.03 23.57 -9.65
C GLY A 6 -36.40 22.87 -8.46
N ALA A 7 -36.23 21.55 -8.55
CA ALA A 7 -35.43 20.82 -7.58
C ALA A 7 -33.97 21.27 -7.71
N SER A 8 -33.44 21.89 -6.66
CA SER A 8 -32.00 21.94 -6.42
C SER A 8 -31.54 20.50 -6.14
N GLY A 9 -30.81 19.91 -7.06
CA GLY A 9 -30.02 18.73 -6.73
C GLY A 9 -28.76 19.21 -6.04
N ASP A 10 -28.50 18.72 -4.83
CA ASP A 10 -27.22 18.93 -4.16
C ASP A 10 -26.12 18.31 -5.02
N SER A 11 -25.23 19.14 -5.56
CA SER A 11 -23.93 18.68 -6.03
C SER A 11 -23.04 18.52 -4.80
N VAL A 12 -23.02 17.31 -4.24
CA VAL A 12 -22.00 16.94 -3.26
C VAL A 12 -20.67 16.89 -4.01
N ALA A 13 -19.71 17.73 -3.62
CA ALA A 13 -18.42 17.80 -4.27
C ALA A 13 -17.71 16.43 -4.19
N ASP A 14 -17.30 15.91 -5.34
CA ASP A 14 -16.82 14.53 -5.47
C ASP A 14 -15.39 14.36 -4.93
N LEU A 15 -15.28 14.18 -3.61
CA LEU A 15 -14.01 13.88 -2.93
C LEU A 15 -13.38 12.54 -3.39
N SER A 16 -14.17 11.61 -3.94
CA SER A 16 -13.64 10.34 -4.48
C SER A 16 -12.76 10.56 -5.72
N SER A 17 -12.90 11.70 -6.41
CA SER A 17 -12.13 12.04 -7.62
C SER A 17 -10.64 12.39 -7.36
N PHE A 18 -10.31 12.84 -6.15
CA PHE A 18 -9.17 13.69 -5.75
C PHE A 18 -7.72 13.50 -6.28
N ASP A 19 -7.33 12.37 -6.87
CA ASP A 19 -5.95 11.88 -7.13
C ASP A 19 -4.89 12.13 -6.03
N PHE A 20 -4.52 11.09 -5.26
CA PHE A 20 -3.54 11.16 -4.16
C PHE A 20 -2.09 10.82 -4.54
N SER A 21 -1.79 10.59 -5.83
CA SER A 21 -0.43 10.22 -6.29
C SER A 21 0.68 11.26 -5.97
N GLY A 22 0.31 12.46 -5.50
CA GLY A 22 1.25 13.51 -5.11
C GLY A 22 1.74 13.51 -3.67
N LEU A 23 1.22 12.64 -2.77
CA LEU A 23 1.34 12.83 -1.31
C LEU A 23 2.25 11.88 -0.54
N GLU A 24 2.78 10.83 -1.16
CA GLU A 24 3.67 9.94 -0.42
C GLU A 24 5.04 10.56 -0.14
N THR A 25 5.29 10.81 1.15
CA THR A 25 6.60 10.99 1.79
C THR A 25 7.67 11.72 0.97
N ARG A 26 7.44 13.03 0.72
CA ARG A 26 8.52 13.94 0.31
C ARG A 26 9.43 14.37 1.46
N SER A 27 9.98 13.39 2.19
CA SER A 27 11.23 13.59 2.96
C SER A 27 12.41 13.71 1.99
N GLY A 28 12.41 14.81 1.24
CA GLY A 28 13.23 14.97 0.05
C GLY A 28 13.04 16.37 -0.50
N ASN A 29 13.78 17.33 0.08
CA ASN A 29 13.74 18.76 -0.25
C ASN A 29 13.79 19.03 -1.77
N LEU A 30 12.62 19.18 -2.42
CA LEU A 30 12.42 19.96 -3.65
C LEU A 30 10.93 20.09 -4.01
N ARG A 31 10.37 21.24 -3.60
CA ARG A 31 9.07 21.80 -4.00
C ARG A 31 7.84 20.98 -3.56
N ALA A 32 7.09 21.56 -2.62
CA ALA A 32 5.67 21.27 -2.45
C ALA A 32 4.95 21.24 -3.81
N SER A 33 3.92 20.42 -3.93
CA SER A 33 2.89 20.57 -4.95
C SER A 33 2.33 21.98 -4.83
N LYS A 34 2.84 22.90 -5.66
CA LYS A 34 2.26 24.24 -5.78
C LYS A 34 0.95 24.12 -6.55
N LEU A 35 -0.08 23.68 -5.84
CA LEU A 35 -1.43 24.14 -6.08
C LEU A 35 -1.39 25.68 -6.20
N PRO A 36 -2.21 26.29 -7.07
CA PRO A 36 -2.15 27.72 -7.31
C PRO A 36 -2.50 28.53 -6.04
N HIS A 37 -3.21 27.90 -5.11
CA HIS A 37 -3.73 28.43 -3.86
C HIS A 37 -3.03 27.87 -2.60
N ALA A 38 -3.34 28.45 -1.44
CA ALA A 38 -2.92 28.00 -0.13
C ALA A 38 -3.47 26.60 0.18
N HIS A 39 -2.59 25.70 0.61
CA HIS A 39 -2.90 24.31 0.90
C HIS A 39 -1.93 23.78 1.96
N ASP A 40 -2.44 22.99 2.90
CA ASP A 40 -1.62 22.32 3.92
C ASP A 40 -1.76 20.79 3.81
N PRO A 41 -0.75 20.06 3.30
CA PRO A 41 -0.84 18.61 3.09
C PRO A 41 -0.82 17.79 4.38
N GLU A 42 -0.42 18.37 5.52
CA GLU A 42 -0.25 17.69 6.82
C GLU A 42 -0.94 18.49 7.95
N GLY A 43 -1.91 19.35 7.59
CA GLY A 43 -2.56 20.29 8.50
C GLY A 43 -3.65 19.70 9.39
N LEU A 44 -4.33 18.63 8.95
CA LEU A 44 -5.42 18.00 9.68
C LEU A 44 -4.88 16.99 10.70
N GLN A 45 -5.23 17.20 11.97
CA GLN A 45 -4.97 16.25 13.05
C GLN A 45 -6.17 15.32 13.17
N TRP A 46 -5.95 14.01 13.34
CA TRP A 46 -7.03 13.06 13.48
C TRP A 46 -6.66 11.84 14.32
N GLU A 47 -7.64 11.27 15.01
CA GLU A 47 -7.49 10.03 15.77
C GLU A 47 -8.73 9.13 15.67
N LEU A 48 -8.53 7.81 15.73
CA LEU A 48 -9.61 6.83 15.80
C LEU A 48 -10.13 6.76 17.24
N VAL A 49 -11.36 7.21 17.46
CA VAL A 49 -12.00 7.22 18.78
C VAL A 49 -12.82 5.95 19.07
N GLY A 50 -13.25 5.22 18.03
CA GLY A 50 -14.03 4.00 18.19
C GLY A 50 -14.06 3.12 16.95
N ASN A 51 -14.33 1.83 17.14
CA ASN A 51 -14.65 0.91 16.05
C ASN A 51 -15.58 -0.21 16.53
N GLU A 52 -16.49 -0.64 15.66
CA GLU A 52 -17.54 -1.63 15.94
C GLU A 52 -17.85 -2.45 14.69
N THR A 53 -17.96 -3.78 14.81
CA THR A 53 -18.43 -4.66 13.73
C THR A 53 -19.96 -4.70 13.67
N SER A 54 -20.52 -5.22 12.59
CA SER A 54 -21.97 -5.51 12.48
C SER A 54 -22.52 -6.48 13.54
N GLU A 55 -21.67 -7.19 14.30
CA GLU A 55 -22.07 -8.02 15.44
C GLU A 55 -22.02 -7.26 16.80
N GLY A 56 -21.60 -5.99 16.80
CA GLY A 56 -21.41 -5.17 18.00
C GLY A 56 -20.10 -5.45 18.75
N GLU A 57 -19.11 -6.05 18.09
CA GLU A 57 -17.80 -6.33 18.68
C GLU A 57 -16.79 -5.24 18.31
N SER A 58 -16.06 -4.72 19.29
CA SER A 58 -14.96 -3.78 19.02
C SER A 58 -13.65 -4.53 18.77
N LEU A 59 -12.95 -4.17 17.69
CA LEU A 59 -11.71 -4.78 17.26
C LEU A 59 -10.51 -3.98 17.81
N ALA A 60 -9.54 -4.67 18.41
CA ALA A 60 -8.31 -4.05 18.89
C ALA A 60 -7.44 -3.60 17.71
N LEU A 61 -7.61 -2.37 17.24
CA LEU A 61 -6.79 -1.73 16.22
C LEU A 61 -5.61 -1.00 16.88
N ASP A 62 -4.46 -1.00 16.23
CA ASP A 62 -3.31 -0.21 16.66
C ASP A 62 -3.42 1.19 16.05
N VAL A 63 -3.34 2.20 16.90
CA VAL A 63 -3.92 3.53 16.66
C VAL A 63 -2.86 4.53 16.18
N GLU A 64 -1.58 4.26 16.40
CA GLU A 64 -0.50 5.23 16.19
C GLU A 64 -0.09 5.43 14.71
N SER A 65 -0.56 4.60 13.77
CA SER A 65 -0.48 4.81 12.30
C SER A 65 -0.89 3.60 11.44
N ARG A 66 -1.02 2.39 12.02
CA ARG A 66 -1.34 1.18 11.25
C ARG A 66 -2.32 0.23 11.95
N GLY A 67 -3.55 0.14 11.44
CA GLY A 67 -4.54 -0.84 11.87
C GLY A 67 -4.23 -2.27 11.39
N ARG A 68 -4.66 -3.29 12.14
CA ARG A 68 -4.49 -4.70 11.74
C ARG A 68 -5.71 -5.55 12.05
N LEU A 69 -6.41 -5.97 11.00
CA LEU A 69 -7.60 -6.83 11.04
C LEU A 69 -7.33 -8.27 10.58
N VAL A 70 -6.08 -8.55 10.24
CA VAL A 70 -5.64 -9.81 9.67
C VAL A 70 -6.01 -11.02 10.55
N GLY A 71 -6.70 -11.99 9.94
CA GLY A 71 -7.15 -13.22 10.61
C GLY A 71 -8.37 -13.03 11.51
N ARG A 72 -8.99 -11.84 11.54
CA ARG A 72 -10.25 -11.59 12.27
C ARG A 72 -11.46 -11.89 11.39
N ASN A 73 -12.52 -12.35 12.04
CA ASN A 73 -13.82 -12.52 11.39
C ASN A 73 -14.63 -11.23 11.58
N TRP A 74 -14.99 -10.62 10.48
CA TRP A 74 -15.84 -9.44 10.35
C TRP A 74 -16.32 -9.43 8.90
N ASP A 75 -17.52 -8.94 8.64
CA ASP A 75 -18.03 -8.72 7.29
C ASP A 75 -18.13 -7.21 7.00
N GLU A 76 -18.56 -6.45 8.00
CA GLU A 76 -18.64 -4.99 8.00
C GLU A 76 -17.96 -4.45 9.27
N LEU A 77 -17.23 -3.35 9.13
CA LEU A 77 -16.55 -2.65 10.23
C LEU A 77 -16.78 -1.15 10.10
N GLU A 78 -17.35 -0.56 11.15
CA GLU A 78 -17.47 0.89 11.30
C GLU A 78 -16.27 1.45 12.08
N LEU A 79 -15.68 2.53 11.56
CA LEU A 79 -14.54 3.23 12.12
C LEU A 79 -14.92 4.69 12.40
N ASN A 80 -14.86 5.11 13.66
CA ASN A 80 -15.22 6.45 14.10
C ASN A 80 -13.96 7.25 14.44
N PHE A 81 -13.85 8.45 13.89
CA PHE A 81 -12.69 9.33 14.03
C PHE A 81 -13.11 10.71 14.50
N GLU A 82 -12.24 11.34 15.29
CA GLU A 82 -12.24 12.79 15.52
C GLU A 82 -11.19 13.43 14.60
N VAL A 83 -11.58 14.44 13.81
CA VAL A 83 -10.70 15.22 12.94
C VAL A 83 -10.74 16.68 13.34
N THR A 84 -9.60 17.24 13.75
CA THR A 84 -9.48 18.61 14.25
C THR A 84 -8.95 19.56 13.17
N VAL A 85 -9.73 20.60 12.90
CA VAL A 85 -9.34 21.77 12.10
C VAL A 85 -8.90 22.86 13.07
N THR A 86 -7.63 23.25 13.04
CA THR A 86 -7.10 24.30 13.94
C THR A 86 -7.39 25.71 13.43
N ASP A 87 -7.41 26.72 14.31
CA ASP A 87 -7.57 28.13 13.92
C ASP A 87 -6.51 28.55 12.88
N ASP A 88 -5.24 28.20 13.13
CA ASP A 88 -4.10 28.48 12.24
C ASP A 88 -4.30 27.85 10.84
N LEU A 89 -4.87 26.64 10.77
CA LEU A 89 -5.18 25.98 9.51
C LEU A 89 -6.35 26.67 8.78
N TYR A 90 -7.45 26.92 9.49
CA TYR A 90 -8.66 27.50 8.92
C TYR A 90 -8.38 28.88 8.31
N ASP A 91 -7.72 29.78 9.06
CA ASP A 91 -7.32 31.11 8.60
C ASP A 91 -6.31 31.06 7.43
N THR A 92 -5.56 29.96 7.28
CA THR A 92 -4.60 29.77 6.18
C THR A 92 -5.29 29.35 4.88
N VAL A 93 -6.37 28.54 4.94
CA VAL A 93 -7.00 27.92 3.76
C VAL A 93 -8.37 28.49 3.40
N VAL A 94 -8.99 29.27 4.30
CA VAL A 94 -10.26 29.99 4.09
C VAL A 94 -10.03 31.50 4.19
N PRO A 95 -10.52 32.32 3.23
CA PRO A 95 -10.37 33.78 3.30
C PRO A 95 -11.20 34.40 4.43
N SER A 96 -10.61 35.31 5.22
CA SER A 96 -11.27 35.97 6.35
C SER A 96 -12.45 36.90 5.99
N ASP A 97 -12.65 37.19 4.71
CA ASP A 97 -13.75 38.04 4.18
C ASP A 97 -14.96 37.21 3.68
N GLU A 98 -14.93 35.87 3.78
CA GLU A 98 -16.01 34.98 3.33
C GLU A 98 -16.95 34.59 4.49
N ASP A 99 -18.18 35.12 4.50
CA ASP A 99 -19.24 34.70 5.40
C ASP A 99 -19.81 33.33 4.97
N GLY A 100 -19.83 32.35 5.89
CA GLY A 100 -20.60 31.10 5.77
C GLY A 100 -19.80 29.82 5.51
N SER A 101 -20.53 28.75 5.23
CA SER A 101 -20.02 27.41 4.96
C SER A 101 -19.34 27.34 3.59
N HIS A 102 -18.00 27.29 3.55
CA HIS A 102 -17.24 27.16 2.29
C HIS A 102 -16.33 25.94 2.22
N ALA A 103 -16.37 25.05 3.22
CA ALA A 103 -15.54 23.84 3.24
C ALA A 103 -16.37 22.61 3.61
N ILE A 104 -16.01 21.47 3.01
CA ILE A 104 -16.44 20.13 3.41
C ILE A 104 -15.23 19.32 3.87
N LEU A 105 -15.48 18.42 4.81
CA LEU A 105 -14.50 17.51 5.38
C LEU A 105 -15.04 16.07 5.29
N GLY A 106 -14.19 15.14 4.90
CA GLY A 106 -14.51 13.71 4.88
C GLY A 106 -13.24 12.87 4.92
N ILE A 107 -13.38 11.59 5.23
CA ILE A 107 -12.28 10.63 5.16
C ILE A 107 -12.38 9.91 3.82
N VAL A 108 -11.42 10.16 2.94
CA VAL A 108 -11.30 9.44 1.69
C VAL A 108 -10.57 8.12 1.96
N TYR A 109 -11.10 7.02 1.47
CA TYR A 109 -10.50 5.70 1.62
C TYR A 109 -10.37 4.98 0.28
N PHE A 110 -9.33 4.16 0.16
CA PHE A 110 -9.09 3.39 -1.05
C PHE A 110 -8.46 2.03 -0.74
N CYS A 111 -8.91 1.01 -1.48
CA CYS A 111 -8.29 -0.30 -1.48
C CYS A 111 -7.77 -0.60 -2.88
N ARG A 112 -6.45 -0.58 -2.98
CA ARG A 112 -5.75 -0.63 -4.26
C ARG A 112 -5.91 -1.97 -4.99
N SER A 113 -5.94 -3.08 -4.24
CA SER A 113 -6.07 -4.44 -4.79
C SER A 113 -7.46 -4.74 -5.37
N THR A 114 -8.48 -3.96 -5.01
CA THR A 114 -9.84 -4.05 -5.59
C THR A 114 -10.20 -2.86 -6.49
N ILE A 115 -9.32 -1.85 -6.58
CA ILE A 115 -9.57 -0.56 -7.25
C ILE A 115 -10.73 0.22 -6.59
N LEU A 116 -11.10 -0.13 -5.35
CA LEU A 116 -12.08 0.62 -4.58
C LEU A 116 -11.50 1.98 -4.21
N ARG A 117 -12.30 3.03 -4.43
CA ARG A 117 -12.01 4.39 -3.98
C ARG A 117 -13.32 5.09 -3.70
N ASP A 118 -13.46 5.60 -2.48
CA ASP A 118 -14.73 6.12 -1.97
C ASP A 118 -14.47 7.09 -0.81
N VAL A 119 -15.51 7.69 -0.25
CA VAL A 119 -15.41 8.68 0.84
C VAL A 119 -16.48 8.44 1.90
N SER A 120 -16.17 8.81 3.15
CA SER A 120 -17.16 8.89 4.23
C SER A 120 -18.33 9.81 3.87
N GLU A 121 -19.39 9.78 4.68
CA GLU A 121 -20.27 10.95 4.75
C GLU A 121 -19.45 12.20 5.07
N THR A 122 -19.76 13.31 4.39
CA THR A 122 -19.01 14.56 4.52
C THR A 122 -19.73 15.54 5.44
N VAL A 123 -18.97 16.26 6.26
CA VAL A 123 -19.48 17.31 7.14
C VAL A 123 -19.07 18.69 6.63
N THR A 124 -19.93 19.68 6.86
CA THR A 124 -19.65 21.08 6.57
C THR A 124 -18.76 21.70 7.65
N VAL A 125 -17.72 22.44 7.24
CA VAL A 125 -16.75 23.08 8.14
C VAL A 125 -16.91 24.60 8.10
N ASP A 126 -17.46 25.13 9.19
CA ASP A 126 -17.79 26.55 9.39
C ASP A 126 -16.75 27.31 10.24
N GLY A 127 -15.67 26.65 10.64
CA GLY A 127 -14.61 27.22 11.47
C GLY A 127 -13.62 26.16 11.95
N ALA A 128 -12.74 26.56 12.88
CA ALA A 128 -11.89 25.64 13.61
C ALA A 128 -12.69 24.92 14.72
N ASP A 129 -12.80 23.60 14.61
CA ASP A 129 -13.44 22.72 15.59
C ASP A 129 -12.94 21.27 15.39
N THR A 130 -13.35 20.36 16.28
CA THR A 130 -13.20 18.91 16.09
C THR A 130 -14.50 18.31 15.53
N TYR A 131 -14.37 17.54 14.46
CA TYR A 131 -15.46 16.94 13.71
C TYR A 131 -15.45 15.41 13.85
N GLU A 132 -16.59 14.81 14.19
CA GLU A 132 -16.79 13.36 14.19
C GLU A 132 -17.08 12.86 12.76
N LEU A 133 -16.37 11.82 12.31
CA LEU A 133 -16.54 11.19 11.00
C LEU A 133 -16.58 9.66 11.15
N SER A 134 -17.45 9.00 10.39
CA SER A 134 -17.56 7.54 10.35
C SER A 134 -17.24 6.98 8.95
N VAL A 135 -16.50 5.88 8.91
CA VAL A 135 -16.18 5.11 7.69
C VAL A 135 -16.66 3.68 7.87
N THR A 136 -17.57 3.22 6.99
CA THR A 136 -18.00 1.82 6.93
C THR A 136 -17.17 1.07 5.90
N LEU A 137 -16.42 0.07 6.36
CA LEU A 137 -15.63 -0.83 5.51
C LEU A 137 -16.38 -2.16 5.30
N GLN A 138 -16.54 -2.58 4.05
CA GLN A 138 -17.08 -3.88 3.67
C GLN A 138 -15.95 -4.84 3.30
N LYS A 139 -15.84 -5.98 4.00
CA LYS A 139 -14.75 -6.94 3.74
C LYS A 139 -14.79 -7.53 2.33
N GLU A 140 -15.97 -7.66 1.73
CA GLU A 140 -16.07 -8.22 0.37
C GLU A 140 -15.39 -7.33 -0.69
N ASP A 141 -15.41 -6.01 -0.50
CA ASP A 141 -14.86 -4.99 -1.42
C ASP A 141 -13.37 -4.67 -1.20
N LEU A 142 -12.70 -5.29 -0.23
CA LEU A 142 -11.36 -4.91 0.22
C LEU A 142 -10.39 -6.10 0.25
N ARG A 143 -9.15 -5.94 -0.21
CA ARG A 143 -8.09 -6.98 -0.19
C ARG A 143 -6.74 -6.38 0.16
N ASP A 144 -5.87 -7.18 0.76
CA ASP A 144 -4.54 -6.80 1.27
C ASP A 144 -4.59 -5.67 2.32
N SER A 145 -4.80 -4.42 1.90
CA SER A 145 -4.87 -3.24 2.76
C SER A 145 -5.82 -2.16 2.22
N VAL A 146 -6.38 -1.37 3.13
CA VAL A 146 -7.08 -0.11 2.84
C VAL A 146 -6.30 1.05 3.45
N VAL A 147 -6.23 2.17 2.73
CA VAL A 147 -5.63 3.42 3.19
C VAL A 147 -6.74 4.44 3.38
N LEU A 148 -6.67 5.22 4.46
CA LEU A 148 -7.61 6.25 4.86
C LEU A 148 -6.87 7.58 5.05
N ASN A 149 -7.48 8.69 4.62
CA ASN A 149 -6.92 10.04 4.72
C ASN A 149 -8.06 11.08 4.91
N PRO A 150 -8.07 11.91 5.97
CA PRO A 150 -8.98 13.03 6.08
C PRO A 150 -8.62 14.12 5.07
N ALA A 151 -9.62 14.63 4.35
CA ALA A 151 -9.45 15.68 3.35
C ALA A 151 -10.47 16.80 3.55
N LEU A 152 -9.96 18.03 3.67
CA LEU A 152 -10.72 19.27 3.65
C LEU A 152 -10.72 19.83 2.22
N ALA A 153 -11.90 20.18 1.72
CA ALA A 153 -12.09 20.67 0.36
C ALA A 153 -13.07 21.84 0.32
N ARG A 154 -12.97 22.65 -0.73
CA ARG A 154 -13.94 23.72 -1.02
C ARG A 154 -15.33 23.13 -1.33
N SER A 155 -16.36 23.57 -0.61
CA SER A 155 -17.75 23.11 -0.83
C SER A 155 -18.36 23.66 -2.12
N ASP A 156 -18.05 24.91 -2.46
CA ASP A 156 -18.71 25.67 -3.52
C ASP A 156 -17.72 26.50 -4.34
N SER A 157 -18.05 26.71 -5.62
CA SER A 157 -17.25 27.56 -6.51
C SER A 157 -17.46 29.07 -6.23
N THR A 158 -16.91 29.53 -5.12
CA THR A 158 -16.96 30.92 -4.61
C THR A 158 -15.57 31.53 -4.52
N GLY A 159 -15.48 32.86 -4.64
CA GLY A 159 -14.23 33.62 -4.52
C GLY A 159 -13.57 34.00 -5.86
N THR A 160 -12.67 34.99 -5.80
CA THR A 160 -11.79 35.39 -6.93
C THR A 160 -10.36 35.67 -6.47
N ASP A 161 -10.02 35.31 -5.24
CA ASP A 161 -8.66 35.47 -4.72
C ASP A 161 -7.80 34.29 -5.21
N GLU A 162 -6.80 34.59 -6.04
CA GLU A 162 -5.87 33.60 -6.60
C GLU A 162 -5.04 32.87 -5.53
N ASN A 163 -5.00 33.37 -4.29
CA ASN A 163 -4.31 32.74 -3.16
C ASN A 163 -5.13 31.64 -2.48
N TYR A 164 -6.42 31.47 -2.77
CA TYR A 164 -7.31 30.53 -2.08
C TYR A 164 -8.04 29.56 -3.04
N ALA A 165 -8.61 28.48 -2.49
CA ALA A 165 -9.32 27.47 -3.28
C ALA A 165 -10.66 28.03 -3.81
N THR A 166 -10.73 28.40 -5.09
CA THR A 166 -11.92 29.07 -5.67
C THR A 166 -12.97 28.15 -6.32
N ASN A 167 -12.65 26.88 -6.57
CA ASN A 167 -13.57 25.94 -7.22
C ASN A 167 -14.00 24.85 -6.24
N GLU A 168 -15.25 24.42 -6.35
CA GLU A 168 -15.80 23.23 -5.72
C GLU A 168 -14.86 22.01 -5.87
N GLY A 169 -14.65 21.27 -4.78
CA GLY A 169 -13.76 20.11 -4.73
C GLY A 169 -12.26 20.44 -4.77
N HIS A 170 -11.83 21.70 -4.76
CA HIS A 170 -10.40 22.00 -4.59
C HIS A 170 -9.93 21.63 -3.18
N ARG A 171 -8.87 20.82 -3.11
CA ARG A 171 -8.09 20.49 -1.90
C ARG A 171 -7.70 21.74 -1.13
N MET A 172 -8.01 21.79 0.16
CA MET A 172 -7.61 22.84 1.10
C MET A 172 -6.59 22.33 2.12
N ALA A 173 -6.88 21.21 2.77
CA ALA A 173 -6.01 20.61 3.77
C ALA A 173 -6.18 19.10 3.81
N GLU A 174 -5.15 18.39 4.26
CA GLU A 174 -5.10 16.93 4.36
C GLU A 174 -4.40 16.52 5.66
N GLY A 175 -4.49 15.25 6.05
CA GLY A 175 -3.84 14.72 7.25
C GLY A 175 -2.91 13.53 6.96
N ASP A 176 -2.31 13.00 8.02
CA ASP A 176 -1.48 11.80 7.95
C ASP A 176 -2.25 10.60 7.39
N LEU A 177 -1.58 9.72 6.64
CA LEU A 177 -2.20 8.50 6.09
C LEU A 177 -2.30 7.40 7.16
N TRP A 178 -3.49 6.78 7.29
CA TRP A 178 -3.69 5.59 8.11
C TRP A 178 -3.88 4.36 7.24
N THR A 179 -3.13 3.28 7.48
CA THR A 179 -3.24 2.03 6.71
C THR A 179 -3.76 0.90 7.57
N ILE A 180 -4.76 0.16 7.10
CA ILE A 180 -5.28 -1.03 7.78
C ILE A 180 -4.95 -2.28 6.96
N GLU A 181 -4.18 -3.21 7.53
CA GLU A 181 -3.96 -4.55 6.97
C GLU A 181 -5.19 -5.44 7.19
N LEU A 182 -5.71 -6.07 6.13
CA LEU A 182 -7.02 -6.75 6.15
C LEU A 182 -6.91 -8.27 6.12
N ASP A 183 -6.15 -8.83 5.17
CA ASP A 183 -6.10 -10.27 4.90
C ASP A 183 -4.67 -10.85 4.98
N HIS A 184 -4.56 -12.08 5.51
CA HIS A 184 -3.46 -13.00 5.22
C HIS A 184 -3.95 -14.04 4.21
N VAL A 185 -4.46 -13.57 3.07
CA VAL A 185 -4.55 -14.40 1.88
C VAL A 185 -3.52 -13.87 0.92
N GLY A 186 -2.33 -14.48 0.98
CA GLY A 186 -1.38 -14.29 -0.07
C GLY A 186 -1.99 -14.74 -1.39
N SER A 187 -2.35 -13.78 -2.24
CA SER A 187 -2.13 -13.97 -3.66
C SER A 187 -0.67 -14.46 -3.80
N LEU A 188 -0.40 -15.39 -4.72
CA LEU A 188 0.91 -16.04 -4.77
C LEU A 188 2.08 -15.08 -5.11
N GLY A 189 1.84 -13.76 -5.23
CA GLY A 189 2.86 -12.71 -5.16
C GLY A 189 3.26 -12.25 -3.73
N SER A 190 2.37 -12.29 -2.73
CA SER A 190 2.58 -11.58 -1.44
C SER A 190 3.43 -12.30 -0.38
N LEU A 191 4.01 -13.47 -0.70
CA LEU A 191 5.05 -14.13 0.11
C LEU A 191 6.25 -13.20 0.41
N LEU A 192 6.43 -12.14 -0.39
CA LEU A 192 7.44 -11.11 -0.22
C LEU A 192 6.77 -9.78 0.17
N GLN A 193 6.33 -9.64 1.42
CA GLN A 193 6.07 -8.34 2.04
C GLN A 193 7.33 -7.90 2.82
N PRO A 194 8.31 -7.24 2.16
CA PRO A 194 9.51 -6.78 2.83
C PRO A 194 9.18 -5.76 3.92
N ARG A 195 9.85 -5.87 5.07
CA ARG A 195 9.81 -4.84 6.11
C ARG A 195 10.93 -3.85 5.91
N GLU A 196 10.61 -2.57 5.91
CA GLU A 196 11.64 -1.53 5.95
C GLU A 196 12.42 -1.60 7.26
N LYS A 197 13.74 -1.47 7.16
CA LYS A 197 14.64 -1.25 8.28
C LYS A 197 15.92 -0.60 7.78
N LYS A 198 16.48 0.35 8.52
CA LYS A 198 17.83 0.85 8.24
C LYS A 198 18.84 -0.19 8.68
N PHE A 199 19.72 -0.58 7.78
CA PHE A 199 20.74 -1.59 8.09
C PHE A 199 21.93 -0.93 8.81
N SER A 200 22.22 0.35 8.51
CA SER A 200 23.24 1.16 9.18
C SER A 200 23.03 1.37 10.69
N GLU A 201 21.83 1.11 11.21
CA GLU A 201 21.45 1.31 12.61
C GLU A 201 21.43 0.02 13.45
N ASP A 202 21.69 -1.17 12.86
CA ASP A 202 21.63 -2.46 13.57
C ASP A 202 22.71 -3.47 13.12
N ASP A 203 23.59 -3.86 14.06
CA ASP A 203 24.70 -4.80 13.83
C ASP A 203 24.24 -6.23 13.42
N ASP A 204 22.96 -6.59 13.62
CA ASP A 204 22.40 -7.88 13.16
C ASP A 204 22.12 -7.89 11.63
N PHE A 205 22.29 -6.77 10.93
CA PHE A 205 21.99 -6.60 9.51
C PHE A 205 23.28 -6.46 8.67
N PRO A 206 23.21 -6.66 7.33
CA PRO A 206 24.31 -6.34 6.42
C PRO A 206 24.68 -4.85 6.45
N ASP A 207 25.74 -4.45 5.76
CA ASP A 207 26.10 -3.02 5.65
C ASP A 207 25.16 -2.22 4.71
N GLU A 208 25.35 -0.90 4.71
CA GLU A 208 24.56 0.08 3.93
C GLU A 208 24.64 -0.10 2.41
N ASP A 209 25.54 -0.94 1.87
CA ASP A 209 25.61 -1.28 0.44
C ASP A 209 24.59 -2.37 0.02
N HIS A 210 23.90 -3.00 0.99
CA HIS A 210 22.91 -4.05 0.74
C HIS A 210 21.48 -3.50 0.68
N LEU A 211 20.72 -3.87 -0.35
CA LEU A 211 19.31 -3.49 -0.52
C LEU A 211 18.33 -4.38 0.24
N VAL A 212 18.62 -5.68 0.38
CA VAL A 212 17.66 -6.68 0.87
C VAL A 212 18.36 -7.72 1.76
N PHE A 213 17.64 -8.18 2.77
CA PHE A 213 18.07 -9.24 3.68
C PHE A 213 16.93 -10.23 3.93
N VAL A 214 17.25 -11.52 4.11
CA VAL A 214 16.28 -12.57 4.42
C VAL A 214 16.69 -13.25 5.74
N ASP A 215 15.89 -13.00 6.77
CA ASP A 215 16.04 -13.56 8.11
C ASP A 215 15.36 -14.94 8.16
N PHE A 216 16.18 -15.98 7.96
CA PHE A 216 15.79 -17.39 8.07
C PHE A 216 15.76 -17.93 9.51
N GLU A 217 16.18 -17.16 10.52
CA GLU A 217 16.05 -17.58 11.93
C GLU A 217 14.60 -17.52 12.42
N ARG A 218 13.72 -16.89 11.62
CA ARG A 218 12.28 -16.82 11.86
C ARG A 218 11.51 -17.83 11.01
N ASN A 219 10.36 -18.25 11.54
CA ASN A 219 9.44 -19.15 10.86
C ASN A 219 8.03 -18.53 10.85
N PRO A 220 7.50 -18.10 9.68
CA PRO A 220 8.18 -18.05 8.38
C PRO A 220 9.34 -17.01 8.37
N PRO A 221 10.27 -17.11 7.40
CA PRO A 221 11.35 -16.14 7.23
C PRO A 221 10.82 -14.72 7.07
N ARG A 222 11.60 -13.73 7.51
CA ARG A 222 11.26 -12.32 7.28
C ARG A 222 12.20 -11.69 6.28
N ILE A 223 11.63 -11.01 5.31
CA ILE A 223 12.38 -10.21 4.36
C ILE A 223 12.43 -8.79 4.88
N PHE A 224 13.60 -8.16 4.76
CA PHE A 224 13.82 -6.77 5.07
C PHE A 224 14.37 -6.04 3.85
N VAL A 225 13.93 -4.81 3.63
CA VAL A 225 14.49 -3.89 2.65
C VAL A 225 15.17 -2.74 3.38
N ASN A 226 16.36 -2.38 2.91
CA ASN A 226 17.18 -1.37 3.55
C ASN A 226 16.62 0.05 3.32
N SER A 227 16.14 0.69 4.37
CA SER A 227 15.65 2.07 4.32
C SER A 227 16.73 3.16 4.43
N ASP A 228 18.01 2.79 4.52
CA ASP A 228 19.12 3.70 4.19
C ASP A 228 19.05 4.15 2.71
N HIS A 229 18.40 3.36 1.85
CA HIS A 229 18.14 3.69 0.44
C HIS A 229 16.78 4.40 0.27
N GLU A 230 16.59 5.56 0.91
CA GLU A 230 15.34 6.34 0.94
C GLU A 230 14.62 6.44 -0.42
N ARG A 231 15.35 6.69 -1.52
CA ARG A 231 14.78 6.80 -2.88
C ARG A 231 14.27 5.49 -3.46
N ILE A 232 14.82 4.35 -3.04
CA ILE A 232 14.35 3.02 -3.45
C ILE A 232 13.10 2.67 -2.65
N VAL A 233 13.11 2.89 -1.33
CA VAL A 233 11.94 2.71 -0.47
C VAL A 233 10.76 3.58 -0.90
N ALA A 234 10.97 4.87 -1.15
CA ALA A 234 9.92 5.76 -1.66
C ALA A 234 9.36 5.29 -3.02
N CYS A 235 10.17 4.61 -3.85
CA CYS A 235 9.69 4.03 -5.10
C CYS A 235 8.96 2.69 -4.90
N LEU A 236 9.34 1.88 -3.90
CA LEU A 236 8.68 0.63 -3.54
C LEU A 236 7.30 0.87 -2.91
N ASN A 237 7.20 1.93 -2.11
CA ASN A 237 5.98 2.34 -1.41
C ASN A 237 5.01 3.06 -2.35
N SER A 238 5.52 3.80 -3.35
CA SER A 238 4.74 4.55 -4.35
C SER A 238 3.39 3.91 -4.73
N ASP A 239 2.34 4.72 -4.80
CA ASP A 239 0.97 4.36 -5.14
C ASP A 239 0.59 4.57 -6.61
N SER A 240 1.49 5.17 -7.40
CA SER A 240 1.28 5.41 -8.82
C SER A 240 0.96 4.10 -9.57
N ASN A 241 -0.25 3.97 -10.08
CA ASN A 241 -0.71 2.78 -10.81
C ASN A 241 -0.43 2.84 -12.32
N GLN A 242 0.01 3.99 -12.83
CA GLN A 242 0.42 4.18 -14.23
C GLN A 242 1.64 5.10 -14.31
N GLY A 243 2.33 5.09 -15.45
CA GLY A 243 3.47 5.97 -15.70
C GLY A 243 4.78 5.49 -15.05
N TRP A 244 5.69 6.44 -14.83
CA TRP A 244 7.11 6.13 -14.58
C TRP A 244 7.39 5.49 -13.22
N GLU A 245 6.73 5.96 -12.16
CA GLU A 245 6.81 5.40 -10.81
C GLU A 245 6.24 3.98 -10.77
N ALA A 246 5.11 3.74 -11.44
CA ALA A 246 4.47 2.42 -11.49
C ALA A 246 5.41 1.35 -12.04
N SER A 247 6.01 1.63 -13.19
CA SER A 247 6.96 0.73 -13.85
C SER A 247 8.30 0.66 -13.10
N ALA A 248 8.78 1.75 -12.50
CA ALA A 248 10.01 1.71 -11.70
C ALA A 248 9.83 0.83 -10.44
N ARG A 249 8.68 0.94 -9.77
CA ARG A 249 8.29 0.10 -8.63
C ARG A 249 8.19 -1.38 -9.00
N GLU A 250 7.51 -1.70 -10.10
CA GLU A 250 7.39 -3.08 -10.60
C GLU A 250 8.76 -3.71 -10.86
N VAL A 251 9.65 -2.99 -11.55
CA VAL A 251 11.03 -3.42 -11.81
C VAL A 251 11.83 -3.60 -10.50
N LEU A 252 11.63 -2.74 -9.50
CA LEU A 252 12.29 -2.87 -8.20
C LEU A 252 11.78 -4.09 -7.41
N TYR A 253 10.47 -4.37 -7.41
CA TYR A 253 9.93 -5.59 -6.84
C TYR A 253 10.47 -6.83 -7.55
N ASN A 254 10.44 -6.87 -8.89
CA ASN A 254 11.01 -7.97 -9.68
C ASN A 254 12.52 -8.17 -9.42
N HIS A 255 13.26 -7.09 -9.24
CA HIS A 255 14.67 -7.16 -8.85
C HIS A 255 14.87 -7.75 -7.44
N ILE A 256 14.05 -7.37 -6.46
CA ILE A 256 14.06 -7.92 -5.11
C ILE A 256 13.64 -9.40 -5.12
N GLU A 257 12.56 -9.73 -5.84
CA GLU A 257 12.10 -11.10 -6.09
C GLU A 257 13.23 -11.98 -6.63
N SER A 258 14.00 -11.47 -7.62
CA SER A 258 15.09 -12.21 -8.26
C SER A 258 16.23 -12.59 -7.31
N GLN A 259 16.42 -11.82 -6.22
CA GLN A 259 17.42 -12.10 -5.19
C GLN A 259 16.90 -13.05 -4.11
N ILE A 260 15.60 -13.00 -3.78
CA ILE A 260 15.02 -13.76 -2.68
C ILE A 260 14.60 -15.17 -3.11
N TRP A 261 13.97 -15.35 -4.28
CA TRP A 261 13.42 -16.65 -4.67
C TRP A 261 14.44 -17.79 -4.70
N PRO A 262 15.67 -17.61 -5.24
CA PRO A 262 16.69 -18.67 -5.19
C PRO A 262 17.02 -19.11 -3.76
N GLN A 263 17.06 -18.18 -2.80
CA GLN A 263 17.35 -18.47 -1.40
C GLN A 263 16.20 -19.25 -0.75
N LEU A 264 14.95 -18.82 -0.96
CA LEU A 264 13.77 -19.52 -0.44
C LEU A 264 13.64 -20.94 -1.00
N ILE A 265 13.93 -21.17 -2.29
CA ILE A 265 13.86 -22.49 -2.92
C ILE A 265 14.95 -23.41 -2.35
N LEU A 266 16.18 -22.91 -2.19
CA LEU A 266 17.29 -23.69 -1.63
C LEU A 266 17.07 -24.04 -0.16
N GLU A 267 16.51 -23.14 0.66
CA GLU A 267 16.16 -23.43 2.05
C GLU A 267 14.93 -24.36 2.17
N ALA A 268 13.95 -24.24 1.26
CA ALA A 268 12.86 -25.20 1.17
C ALA A 268 13.37 -26.62 0.82
N ALA A 269 14.34 -26.71 -0.10
CA ALA A 269 15.01 -27.97 -0.44
C ALA A 269 15.84 -28.54 0.71
N ALA A 270 16.52 -27.69 1.48
CA ALA A 270 17.28 -28.10 2.68
C ALA A 270 16.39 -28.61 3.82
N GLY A 271 15.09 -28.25 3.83
CA GLY A 271 14.09 -28.77 4.76
C GLY A 271 13.50 -30.14 4.40
N ILE A 272 13.85 -30.73 3.26
CA ILE A 272 13.37 -32.06 2.86
C ILE A 272 14.20 -33.14 3.56
N SER A 273 13.54 -34.16 4.13
CA SER A 273 14.24 -35.22 4.88
C SER A 273 15.15 -36.09 3.98
N ASP A 274 16.04 -36.88 4.60
CA ASP A 274 16.84 -37.88 3.86
C ASP A 274 15.99 -39.00 3.25
N ASP A 275 14.80 -39.25 3.80
CA ASP A 275 13.81 -40.21 3.27
C ASP A 275 12.89 -39.59 2.20
N GLY A 276 13.04 -38.28 1.91
CA GLY A 276 12.23 -37.55 0.94
C GLY A 276 10.90 -37.00 1.48
N ASP A 277 10.73 -36.94 2.80
CA ASP A 277 9.49 -36.46 3.42
C ASP A 277 9.25 -34.97 3.15
N VAL A 278 7.97 -34.64 2.96
CA VAL A 278 7.46 -33.28 2.85
C VAL A 278 7.94 -32.42 4.06
N PRO A 279 8.53 -31.23 3.84
CA PRO A 279 8.98 -30.35 4.92
C PRO A 279 7.90 -30.10 5.98
N GLU A 280 8.27 -29.94 7.25
CA GLU A 280 7.28 -29.67 8.31
C GLU A 280 6.71 -28.25 8.21
N GLU A 281 7.52 -27.29 7.78
CA GLU A 281 7.18 -25.86 7.72
C GLU A 281 6.30 -25.52 6.51
N GLU A 282 5.12 -24.96 6.78
CA GLU A 282 4.11 -24.60 5.76
C GLU A 282 4.66 -23.69 4.66
N TRP A 283 5.52 -22.73 5.00
CA TRP A 283 6.10 -21.82 4.01
C TRP A 283 7.05 -22.53 3.03
N LYS A 284 7.78 -23.58 3.47
CA LYS A 284 8.63 -24.40 2.59
C LYS A 284 7.75 -25.16 1.59
N ARG A 285 6.61 -25.68 2.04
CA ARG A 285 5.61 -26.32 1.17
C ARG A 285 5.05 -25.34 0.14
N ALA A 286 4.70 -24.12 0.56
CA ALA A 286 4.19 -23.08 -0.33
C ALA A 286 5.22 -22.66 -1.40
N VAL A 287 6.52 -22.62 -1.05
CA VAL A 287 7.60 -22.37 -2.01
C VAL A 287 7.73 -23.52 -3.01
N ILE A 288 7.71 -24.77 -2.55
CA ILE A 288 7.79 -25.95 -3.44
C ILE A 288 6.58 -26.00 -4.39
N GLU A 289 5.36 -25.85 -3.86
CA GLU A 289 4.12 -25.82 -4.66
C GLU A 289 4.17 -24.72 -5.74
N LYS A 290 4.64 -23.53 -5.38
CA LYS A 290 4.75 -22.39 -6.30
C LYS A 290 5.80 -22.59 -7.41
N PHE A 291 6.86 -23.35 -7.16
CA PHE A 291 7.96 -23.55 -8.11
C PHE A 291 8.01 -24.93 -8.76
N ARG A 292 7.14 -25.89 -8.38
CA ARG A 292 7.13 -27.24 -8.98
C ARG A 292 6.97 -27.22 -10.50
N GLU A 293 6.01 -26.42 -11.00
CA GLU A 293 5.69 -26.33 -12.43
C GLU A 293 6.79 -25.57 -13.19
N PRO A 294 7.29 -24.40 -12.73
CA PRO A 294 8.46 -23.76 -13.30
C PRO A 294 9.75 -24.60 -13.34
N LEU A 295 10.01 -25.44 -12.33
CA LEU A 295 11.24 -26.24 -12.22
C LEU A 295 11.17 -27.57 -12.99
N TYR A 296 10.00 -28.25 -12.99
CA TYR A 296 9.88 -29.62 -13.49
C TYR A 296 8.76 -29.86 -14.52
N GLY A 297 7.91 -28.86 -14.78
CA GLY A 297 6.87 -28.88 -15.81
C GLY A 297 5.43 -29.00 -15.31
N GLU A 298 4.47 -28.64 -16.17
CA GLU A 298 3.03 -28.47 -15.87
C GLU A 298 2.30 -29.72 -15.34
N GLU A 299 2.85 -30.93 -15.54
CA GLU A 299 2.22 -32.19 -15.14
C GLU A 299 2.81 -32.81 -13.85
N ILE A 300 3.76 -32.15 -13.18
CA ILE A 300 4.33 -32.69 -11.95
C ILE A 300 3.40 -32.49 -10.74
N ASP A 301 3.22 -33.54 -9.93
CA ASP A 301 2.56 -33.41 -8.64
C ASP A 301 3.53 -32.94 -7.53
N TYR A 302 2.98 -32.65 -6.36
CA TYR A 302 3.76 -32.13 -5.25
C TYR A 302 4.74 -33.15 -4.65
N GLU A 303 4.40 -34.44 -4.62
CA GLU A 303 5.24 -35.49 -4.01
C GLU A 303 6.44 -35.83 -4.92
N ASP A 304 6.20 -35.90 -6.23
CA ASP A 304 7.26 -36.01 -7.25
C ASP A 304 8.18 -34.77 -7.24
N ALA A 305 7.64 -33.57 -7.04
CA ALA A 305 8.43 -32.33 -6.97
C ALA A 305 9.34 -32.25 -5.73
N VAL A 306 8.85 -32.69 -4.55
CA VAL A 306 9.66 -32.86 -3.33
C VAL A 306 10.79 -33.87 -3.58
N THR A 307 10.46 -35.01 -4.19
CA THR A 307 11.43 -36.07 -4.50
C THR A 307 12.52 -35.56 -5.44
N ASN A 308 12.16 -34.90 -6.54
CA ASN A 308 13.12 -34.35 -7.51
C ASN A 308 14.01 -33.27 -6.87
N LEU A 309 13.43 -32.35 -6.07
CA LEU A 309 14.20 -31.30 -5.41
C LEU A 309 15.20 -31.86 -4.37
N ARG A 310 14.85 -32.96 -3.71
CA ARG A 310 15.77 -33.71 -2.82
C ARG A 310 16.87 -34.43 -3.59
N GLU A 311 16.55 -35.05 -4.73
CA GLU A 311 17.56 -35.66 -5.58
C GLU A 311 18.52 -34.61 -6.13
N ASP A 312 18.04 -33.44 -6.51
CA ASP A 312 18.86 -32.43 -7.19
C ASP A 312 19.79 -31.67 -6.23
N THR A 313 19.44 -31.58 -4.95
CA THR A 313 20.35 -31.17 -3.87
C THR A 313 21.34 -32.26 -3.43
N SER A 314 21.16 -33.52 -3.84
CA SER A 314 21.99 -34.65 -3.34
C SER A 314 23.42 -34.73 -3.89
N SER A 315 23.74 -34.02 -4.99
CA SER A 315 25.06 -34.12 -5.63
C SER A 315 25.52 -32.83 -6.32
N PRO A 316 26.83 -32.51 -6.35
CA PRO A 316 27.35 -31.29 -6.95
C PRO A 316 27.00 -31.11 -8.44
N GLU A 317 26.89 -32.20 -9.19
CA GLU A 317 26.53 -32.19 -10.61
C GLU A 317 25.06 -31.85 -10.84
N ARG A 318 24.15 -32.27 -9.95
CA ARG A 318 22.73 -31.93 -10.03
C ARG A 318 22.45 -30.53 -9.47
N VAL A 319 23.09 -30.13 -8.38
CA VAL A 319 23.00 -28.76 -7.83
C VAL A 319 23.33 -27.70 -8.88
N ARG A 320 24.29 -27.98 -9.78
CA ARG A 320 24.60 -27.08 -10.91
C ARG A 320 23.48 -26.94 -11.93
N ARG A 321 22.65 -27.98 -12.13
CA ARG A 321 21.45 -27.90 -12.98
C ARG A 321 20.35 -27.16 -12.24
N LEU A 322 20.06 -27.57 -11.01
CA LEU A 322 19.06 -26.91 -10.15
C LEU A 322 19.29 -25.39 -10.04
N ILE A 323 20.53 -24.91 -9.96
CA ILE A 323 20.84 -23.47 -9.97
C ILE A 323 20.44 -22.81 -11.30
N GLN A 324 20.62 -23.49 -12.45
CA GLN A 324 20.18 -23.01 -13.76
C GLN A 324 18.65 -23.09 -13.90
N ASP A 325 18.05 -24.18 -13.45
CA ASP A 325 16.59 -24.39 -13.50
C ASP A 325 15.87 -23.37 -12.59
N ILE A 326 16.45 -23.03 -11.43
CA ILE A 326 16.00 -21.94 -10.55
C ILE A 326 16.16 -20.57 -11.23
N ASP A 327 17.29 -20.29 -11.87
CA ASP A 327 17.52 -19.03 -12.59
C ASP A 327 16.50 -18.85 -13.72
N ASP A 328 16.30 -19.88 -14.55
CA ASP A 328 15.29 -19.89 -15.63
C ASP A 328 13.85 -19.74 -15.09
N ALA A 329 13.50 -20.42 -13.99
CA ALA A 329 12.20 -20.28 -13.34
C ALA A 329 11.97 -18.87 -12.76
N VAL A 330 12.98 -18.30 -12.11
CA VAL A 330 12.92 -16.95 -11.53
C VAL A 330 12.90 -15.87 -12.62
N GLN A 331 13.67 -16.02 -13.70
CA GLN A 331 13.62 -15.13 -14.86
C GLN A 331 12.28 -15.23 -15.62
N THR A 332 11.70 -16.43 -15.73
CA THR A 332 10.36 -16.60 -16.30
C THR A 332 9.30 -15.87 -15.47
N LYS A 333 9.42 -15.93 -14.14
CA LYS A 333 8.51 -15.26 -13.21
C LYS A 333 8.68 -13.73 -13.14
N THR A 334 9.91 -13.23 -13.15
CA THR A 334 10.23 -11.79 -13.03
C THR A 334 10.27 -11.06 -14.37
N ASN A 335 10.35 -11.79 -15.49
CA ASN A 335 10.40 -11.28 -16.86
C ASN A 335 11.38 -10.09 -17.07
N PRO A 336 12.71 -10.25 -16.78
CA PRO A 336 13.69 -9.17 -16.93
C PRO A 336 13.73 -8.46 -18.30
N PRO A 337 13.43 -9.12 -19.45
CA PRO A 337 13.31 -8.44 -20.74
C PRO A 337 12.17 -7.41 -20.78
N SER A 338 11.03 -7.70 -20.12
CA SER A 338 9.93 -6.75 -19.99
C SER A 338 10.33 -5.57 -19.12
N ASP A 339 10.94 -5.83 -17.96
CA ASP A 339 11.46 -4.81 -17.05
C ASP A 339 12.45 -3.85 -17.74
N ALA A 340 13.43 -4.40 -18.45
CA ALA A 340 14.41 -3.61 -19.20
C ALA A 340 13.74 -2.76 -20.30
N MET A 341 12.76 -3.32 -21.01
CA MET A 341 11.99 -2.57 -22.01
C MET A 341 11.11 -1.49 -21.37
N SER A 342 10.52 -1.74 -20.20
CA SER A 342 9.79 -0.74 -19.42
C SER A 342 10.72 0.42 -19.06
N LEU A 343 11.89 0.16 -18.46
CA LEU A 343 12.87 1.20 -18.14
C LEU A 343 13.33 2.00 -19.38
N LEU A 344 13.62 1.34 -20.50
CA LEU A 344 14.02 2.03 -21.74
C LEU A 344 12.90 2.91 -22.28
N ASN A 345 11.65 2.45 -22.27
CA ASN A 345 10.48 3.25 -22.66
C ASN A 345 10.27 4.48 -21.75
N LEU A 346 10.67 4.43 -20.48
CA LEU A 346 10.65 5.60 -19.59
C LEU A 346 11.73 6.64 -19.95
N ILE A 347 12.91 6.17 -20.37
CA ILE A 347 14.02 7.03 -20.80
C ILE A 347 13.67 7.74 -22.12
N ASP A 348 13.14 6.99 -23.10
CA ASP A 348 12.82 7.52 -24.43
C ASP A 348 11.60 8.48 -24.47
N ARG A 349 10.83 8.54 -23.39
CA ARG A 349 9.66 9.44 -23.24
C ARG A 349 9.94 10.72 -22.44
N ARG A 350 11.21 11.00 -22.15
CA ARG A 350 11.67 12.14 -21.33
C ARG A 350 12.37 13.22 -22.15
#